data_AF-A0A8H6TJB2-F1
#
_entry.id   AF-A0A8H6TJB2-F1
#
_cell.length_a   1.000
_cell.length_b   1.000
_cell.length_c   1.000
_cell.angle_alpha   90.00
_cell.angle_beta   90.00
_cell.angle_gamma   90.00
#
_symmetry.space_group_name_H-M   'P 1'
#
loop_
_entity.id
_entity.type
_entity.pdbx_description
1 polymer ?
#
loop_
_entity_poly.entity_id
_entity_poly.type
_entity_poly.pdbx_seq_one_letter_code
_entity_poly.pdbx_strand_id
1 'polypeptide(L)'
;MPRAANPQNRTSSSESKNKEQAMDTARQLHTKEKRSKTDRQQILFGDGKGRILTDDAIIEGLEREREQREARGAEKERRKQMRVDLGEKRRKCEEEWKVIQAAHKTAVDIWKKECENAREQGVRAKDLPPKPKKASLKRDLEVKWGLKTPEADADDDGEVARGLHLVWSKERPTMKMTS
;
A
#
# COMPACT_ATOMS: atom_id res chain seq x y z
N MET A 1 -66.43 11.32 -2.99
CA MET A 1 -66.20 10.21 -2.05
C MET A 1 -65.05 9.34 -2.56
N PRO A 2 -63.79 9.52 -2.12
CA PRO A 2 -62.72 8.59 -2.47
C PRO A 2 -62.66 7.41 -1.50
N ARG A 3 -62.46 6.22 -2.06
CA ARG A 3 -62.50 4.88 -1.45
C ARG A 3 -61.16 4.57 -0.75
N ALA A 4 -61.23 4.16 0.51
CA ALA A 4 -60.04 3.79 1.31
C ALA A 4 -59.37 2.51 0.79
N ALA A 5 -58.05 2.54 0.66
CA ALA A 5 -57.22 1.39 0.28
C ALA A 5 -56.86 0.53 1.51
N ASN A 6 -56.91 -0.79 1.32
CA ASN A 6 -56.75 -1.86 2.32
C ASN A 6 -55.26 -2.04 2.76
N PRO A 7 -54.93 -2.02 4.07
CA PRO A 7 -53.55 -2.02 4.57
C PRO A 7 -52.92 -3.40 4.84
N GLN A 8 -53.37 -4.49 4.22
CA GLN A 8 -52.92 -5.85 4.62
C GLN A 8 -51.66 -6.41 3.93
N ASN A 9 -50.91 -5.66 3.12
CA ASN A 9 -49.81 -6.24 2.32
C ASN A 9 -48.39 -5.77 2.67
N ARG A 10 -48.14 -5.25 3.87
CA ARG A 10 -46.83 -4.68 4.26
C ARG A 10 -45.94 -5.54 5.16
N THR A 11 -46.43 -6.66 5.70
CA THR A 11 -45.70 -7.41 6.75
C THR A 11 -44.81 -8.54 6.23
N SER A 12 -45.04 -9.07 5.03
CA SER A 12 -44.29 -10.23 4.49
C SER A 12 -42.88 -9.90 3.98
N SER A 13 -42.61 -8.63 3.62
CA SER A 13 -41.32 -8.22 3.05
C SER A 13 -40.24 -7.97 4.12
N SER A 14 -40.62 -7.56 5.33
CA SER A 14 -39.68 -7.30 6.43
C SER A 14 -39.22 -8.58 7.13
N GLU A 15 -40.08 -9.59 7.29
CA GLU A 15 -39.69 -10.88 7.87
C GLU A 15 -38.72 -11.67 6.98
N SER A 16 -38.88 -11.58 5.66
CA SER A 16 -38.00 -12.25 4.69
C SER A 16 -36.58 -11.66 4.74
N LYS A 17 -36.46 -10.33 4.84
CA LYS A 17 -35.16 -9.64 4.98
C LYS A 17 -34.48 -9.92 6.31
N ASN A 18 -35.26 -10.07 7.39
CA ASN A 18 -34.72 -10.39 8.71
C ASN A 18 -34.19 -11.84 8.79
N LYS A 19 -34.89 -12.79 8.14
CA LYS A 19 -34.40 -14.18 8.03
C LYS A 19 -33.16 -14.30 7.17
N GLU A 20 -33.07 -13.55 6.07
CA GLU A 20 -31.89 -13.54 5.19
C GLU A 20 -30.67 -12.92 5.90
N GLN A 21 -30.86 -11.83 6.64
CA GLN A 21 -29.82 -11.24 7.50
C GLN A 21 -29.39 -12.17 8.65
N ALA A 22 -30.31 -12.95 9.23
CA ALA A 22 -29.97 -13.95 10.25
C ALA A 22 -29.19 -15.14 9.67
N MET A 23 -29.51 -15.56 8.44
CA MET A 23 -28.78 -16.63 7.75
C MET A 23 -27.37 -16.20 7.32
N ASP A 24 -27.20 -14.94 6.91
CA ASP A 24 -25.88 -14.40 6.54
C ASP A 24 -24.96 -14.22 7.76
N THR A 25 -25.49 -13.79 8.90
CA THR A 25 -24.71 -13.72 10.14
C THR A 25 -24.34 -15.11 10.68
N ALA A 26 -25.24 -16.11 10.57
CA ALA A 26 -24.92 -17.50 10.89
C ALA A 26 -23.80 -18.06 9.99
N ARG A 27 -23.84 -17.80 8.68
CA ARG A 27 -22.74 -18.17 7.76
C ARG A 27 -21.41 -17.47 8.08
N GLN A 28 -21.45 -16.21 8.53
CA GLN A 28 -20.25 -15.46 8.93
C GLN A 28 -19.64 -15.93 10.26
N LEU A 29 -20.44 -16.49 11.17
CA LEU A 29 -19.96 -17.06 12.43
C LEU A 29 -19.27 -18.42 12.22
N HIS A 30 -19.83 -19.29 11.37
CA HIS A 30 -19.28 -20.63 11.12
C HIS A 30 -18.03 -20.65 10.20
N THR A 31 -17.70 -19.55 9.54
CA THR A 31 -16.52 -19.46 8.67
C THR A 31 -15.23 -19.10 9.42
N LYS A 32 -15.32 -18.63 10.68
CA LYS A 32 -14.15 -18.29 11.51
C LYS A 32 -13.60 -19.43 12.35
N GLU A 33 -14.22 -20.61 12.35
CA GLU A 33 -13.74 -21.79 13.09
C GLU A 33 -13.10 -22.87 12.20
N LYS A 34 -12.33 -22.47 11.18
CA LYS A 34 -11.34 -23.38 10.60
C LYS A 34 -10.11 -23.39 11.50
N ARG A 35 -10.18 -24.22 12.54
CA ARG A 35 -9.00 -24.63 13.33
C ARG A 35 -7.91 -25.04 12.35
N SER A 36 -6.78 -24.33 12.38
CA SER A 36 -5.58 -24.76 11.66
C SER A 36 -5.26 -26.18 12.11
N LYS A 37 -5.17 -27.12 11.16
CA LYS A 37 -4.70 -28.50 11.35
C LYS A 37 -3.20 -28.55 11.64
N THR A 38 -2.76 -27.79 12.63
CA THR A 38 -1.55 -28.05 13.38
C THR A 38 -2.01 -28.18 14.80
N ASP A 39 -2.60 -29.33 15.04
CA ASP A 39 -2.38 -30.15 16.21
C ASP A 39 -1.31 -29.64 17.19
N ARG A 40 -1.64 -28.59 17.94
CA ARG A 40 -0.80 -28.06 19.03
C ARG A 40 -0.97 -28.88 20.32
N GLN A 41 -1.78 -29.94 20.28
CA GLN A 41 -2.20 -30.68 21.48
C GLN A 41 -1.80 -32.16 21.45
N GLN A 42 -1.59 -32.81 20.29
CA GLN A 42 -1.26 -34.26 20.31
C GLN A 42 0.16 -34.59 20.78
N ILE A 43 1.08 -33.62 20.87
CA ILE A 43 2.46 -33.94 21.30
C ILE A 43 2.66 -33.73 22.82
N LEU A 44 1.68 -33.19 23.54
CA LEU A 44 1.81 -32.99 24.99
C LEU A 44 0.63 -33.61 25.74
N PHE A 45 0.74 -34.92 25.94
CA PHE A 45 0.12 -35.70 27.03
C PHE A 45 -1.34 -36.14 26.87
N GLY A 46 -1.56 -37.29 26.23
CA GLY A 46 -2.85 -38.00 26.27
C GLY A 46 -3.15 -38.71 27.61
N ASP A 47 -2.14 -38.90 28.47
CA ASP A 47 -2.22 -39.82 29.63
C ASP A 47 -2.12 -39.13 31.01
N GLY A 48 -2.17 -37.80 31.07
CA GLY A 48 -2.26 -37.04 32.33
C GLY A 48 -1.06 -37.15 33.30
N LYS A 49 0.00 -37.87 32.94
CA LYS A 49 1.25 -37.94 33.71
C LYS A 49 2.29 -37.02 33.07
N GLY A 50 2.67 -35.96 33.77
CA GLY A 50 3.74 -35.07 33.34
C GLY A 50 5.06 -35.86 33.25
N ARG A 51 5.46 -36.20 32.03
CA ARG A 51 6.81 -36.73 31.79
C ARG A 51 7.79 -35.58 31.98
N ILE A 52 8.85 -35.81 32.75
CA ILE A 52 9.96 -34.86 32.86
C ILE A 52 10.55 -34.74 31.45
N LEU A 53 10.53 -33.52 30.88
CA LEU A 53 11.07 -33.19 29.55
C LEU A 53 12.61 -33.19 29.60
N THR A 54 13.19 -34.35 29.91
CA THR A 54 14.64 -34.60 29.92
C THR A 54 15.06 -35.47 28.75
N ASP A 55 14.11 -35.85 27.88
CA ASP A 55 14.41 -36.54 26.63
C ASP A 55 15.11 -35.56 25.69
N ASP A 56 16.34 -35.90 25.29
CA ASP A 56 17.20 -35.08 24.44
C ASP A 56 16.47 -34.67 23.14
N ALA A 57 15.60 -35.54 22.61
CA ALA A 57 14.80 -35.26 21.42
C ALA A 57 13.83 -34.07 21.61
N ILE A 58 13.32 -33.86 22.82
CA ILE A 58 12.44 -32.74 23.15
C ILE A 58 13.25 -31.46 23.30
N ILE A 59 14.41 -31.54 23.94
CA ILE A 59 15.32 -30.40 24.11
C ILE A 59 15.78 -29.88 22.75
N GLU A 60 16.26 -30.77 21.87
CA GLU A 60 16.65 -30.43 20.50
C GLU A 60 15.47 -29.85 19.69
N GLY A 61 14.26 -30.38 19.89
CA GLY A 61 13.06 -29.86 19.25
C GLY A 61 12.75 -28.42 19.66
N LEU A 62 12.88 -28.09 20.95
CA LEU A 62 12.67 -26.75 21.49
C LEU A 62 13.77 -25.78 21.05
N GLU A 63 15.03 -26.23 21.03
CA GLU A 63 16.15 -25.42 20.53
C GLU A 63 15.98 -25.10 19.04
N ARG A 64 15.63 -26.09 18.23
CA ARG A 64 15.34 -25.88 16.79
C ARG A 64 14.16 -24.95 16.57
N GLU A 65 13.09 -25.05 17.37
CA GLU A 65 11.97 -24.11 17.27
C GLU A 65 12.38 -22.69 17.67
N ARG A 66 13.20 -22.55 18.72
CA ARG A 66 13.75 -21.27 19.15
C ARG A 66 14.60 -20.64 18.06
N GLU A 67 15.54 -21.37 17.49
CA GLU A 67 16.39 -20.91 16.38
C GLU A 67 15.56 -20.48 15.17
N GLN A 68 14.56 -21.28 14.78
CA GLN A 68 13.66 -20.90 13.69
C GLN A 68 12.86 -19.62 13.99
N ARG A 69 12.43 -19.43 15.24
CA ARG A 69 11.70 -18.23 15.65
C ARG A 69 12.61 -17.00 15.61
N GLU A 70 13.85 -17.13 16.09
CA GLU A 70 14.85 -16.08 16.06
C GLU A 70 15.21 -15.72 14.60
N ALA A 71 15.47 -16.70 13.74
CA ALA A 71 15.76 -16.49 12.32
C ALA A 71 14.59 -15.79 11.58
N ARG A 72 13.34 -16.22 11.83
CA ARG A 72 12.14 -15.57 11.26
C ARG A 72 11.96 -14.16 11.80
N GLY A 73 12.31 -13.91 13.07
CA GLY A 73 12.29 -12.57 13.67
C GLY A 73 13.29 -11.65 13.01
N ALA A 74 14.53 -12.09 12.84
CA ALA A 74 15.60 -11.35 12.18
C ALA A 74 15.25 -11.00 10.73
N GLU A 75 14.74 -11.97 9.96
CA GLU A 75 14.35 -11.73 8.56
C GLU A 75 13.17 -10.73 8.44
N LYS A 76 12.21 -10.79 9.36
CA LYS A 76 11.12 -9.79 9.41
C LYS A 76 11.67 -8.40 9.68
N GLU A 77 12.61 -8.27 10.60
CA GLU A 77 13.19 -6.97 10.95
C GLU A 77 14.04 -6.41 9.80
N ARG A 78 14.85 -7.25 9.16
CA ARG A 78 15.58 -6.91 7.93
C ARG A 78 14.64 -6.39 6.84
N ARG A 79 13.52 -7.09 6.60
CA ARG A 79 12.51 -6.66 5.61
C ARG A 79 11.87 -5.32 5.96
N LYS A 80 11.60 -5.05 7.24
CA LYS A 80 11.07 -3.75 7.66
C LYS A 80 12.07 -2.63 7.40
N GLN A 81 13.33 -2.84 7.79
CA GLN A 81 14.41 -1.87 7.55
C GLN A 81 14.55 -1.56 6.06
N MET A 82 14.57 -2.59 5.20
CA MET A 82 14.60 -2.39 3.75
C MET A 82 13.43 -1.55 3.23
N ARG A 83 12.21 -1.74 3.77
CA ARG A 83 11.04 -0.94 3.38
C ARG A 83 11.15 0.51 3.82
N VAL A 84 11.67 0.74 5.03
CA VAL A 84 11.92 2.10 5.55
C VAL A 84 12.94 2.81 4.66
N ASP A 85 14.09 2.17 4.41
CA ASP A 85 15.16 2.72 3.56
C ASP A 85 14.67 3.03 2.14
N LEU A 86 13.90 2.12 1.54
CA LEU A 86 13.32 2.33 0.22
C LEU A 86 12.30 3.47 0.21
N GLY A 87 11.48 3.57 1.27
CA GLY A 87 10.53 4.66 1.46
C GLY A 87 11.23 6.01 1.57
N GLU A 88 12.32 6.09 2.32
CA GLU A 88 13.13 7.31 2.45
C GLU A 88 13.78 7.72 1.13
N LYS A 89 14.38 6.77 0.40
CA LYS A 89 14.96 7.02 -0.93
C LYS A 89 13.90 7.55 -1.89
N ARG A 90 12.70 6.95 -1.89
CA ARG A 90 11.58 7.40 -2.73
C ARG A 90 11.14 8.82 -2.37
N ARG A 91 11.02 9.13 -1.09
CA ARG A 91 10.65 10.47 -0.62
C ARG A 91 11.66 11.52 -1.08
N LYS A 92 12.96 11.26 -0.88
CA LYS A 92 14.04 12.15 -1.32
C LYS A 92 14.03 12.35 -2.84
N CYS A 93 13.83 11.27 -3.60
CA CYS A 93 13.69 11.35 -5.06
C CYS A 93 12.49 12.22 -5.48
N GLU A 94 11.35 12.11 -4.81
CA GLU A 94 10.17 12.92 -5.11
C GLU A 94 10.34 14.39 -4.72
N GLU A 95 11.00 14.67 -3.60
CA GLU A 95 11.33 16.03 -3.16
C GLU A 95 12.27 16.71 -4.18
N GLU A 96 13.37 16.06 -4.57
CA GLU A 96 14.26 16.57 -5.61
C GLU A 96 13.51 16.79 -6.93
N TRP A 97 12.64 15.85 -7.31
CA TRP A 97 11.87 15.97 -8.53
C TRP A 97 10.93 17.17 -8.53
N LYS A 98 10.25 17.44 -7.40
CA LYS A 98 9.39 18.63 -7.24
C LYS A 98 10.19 19.92 -7.37
N VAL A 99 11.39 19.98 -6.80
CA VAL A 99 12.27 21.15 -6.92
C VAL A 99 12.66 21.40 -8.37
N ILE A 100 13.07 20.35 -9.09
CA ILE A 100 13.42 20.44 -10.52
C ILE A 100 12.22 20.89 -11.36
N GLN A 101 11.03 20.36 -11.10
CA GLN A 101 9.81 20.79 -11.79
C GLN A 101 9.48 22.26 -11.52
N ALA A 102 9.59 22.70 -10.27
CA ALA A 102 9.33 24.08 -9.89
C ALA A 102 10.30 25.03 -10.59
N ALA A 103 11.60 24.73 -10.57
CA ALA A 103 12.63 25.52 -11.24
C ALA A 103 12.44 25.55 -12.76
N HIS A 104 12.05 24.44 -13.38
CA HIS A 104 11.75 24.43 -14.81
C HIS A 104 10.49 25.25 -15.13
N LYS A 105 9.46 25.19 -14.27
CA LYS A 105 8.25 26.00 -14.45
C LYS A 105 8.58 27.49 -14.38
N THR A 106 9.36 27.94 -13.40
CA THR A 106 9.77 29.34 -13.30
C THR A 106 10.61 29.76 -14.50
N ALA A 107 11.54 28.93 -14.97
CA ALA A 107 12.33 29.21 -16.17
C ALA A 107 11.44 29.35 -17.43
N VAL A 108 10.42 28.49 -17.58
CA VAL A 108 9.47 28.59 -18.70
C VAL A 108 8.60 29.85 -18.58
N ASP A 109 8.17 30.22 -17.38
CA ASP A 109 7.34 31.40 -17.16
C ASP A 109 8.14 32.70 -17.43
N ILE A 110 9.42 32.75 -17.03
CA ILE A 110 10.34 33.84 -17.37
C ILE A 110 10.53 33.92 -18.89
N TRP A 111 10.85 32.79 -19.52
CA TRP A 111 11.04 32.73 -20.97
C TRP A 111 9.80 33.20 -21.76
N LYS A 112 8.59 32.84 -21.31
CA LYS A 112 7.35 33.33 -21.93
C LYS A 112 7.23 34.85 -21.84
N LYS A 113 7.49 35.44 -20.67
CA LYS A 113 7.46 36.89 -20.47
C LYS A 113 8.48 37.60 -21.37
N GLU A 114 9.69 37.06 -21.48
CA GLU A 114 10.71 37.60 -22.38
C GLU A 114 10.29 37.53 -23.85
N CYS A 115 9.67 36.42 -24.26
CA CYS A 115 9.14 36.27 -25.62
C CYS A 115 7.97 37.22 -25.90
N GLU A 116 7.09 37.46 -24.93
CA GLU A 116 5.99 38.43 -25.04
C GLU A 116 6.54 39.85 -25.19
N ASN A 117 7.46 40.26 -24.31
CA ASN A 117 8.11 41.58 -24.39
C ASN A 117 8.86 41.78 -25.73
N ALA A 118 9.57 40.76 -26.21
CA ALA A 118 10.28 40.84 -27.50
C ALA A 118 9.31 41.00 -28.68
N ARG A 119 8.14 40.33 -28.63
CA ARG A 119 7.10 40.48 -29.66
C ARG A 119 6.49 41.88 -29.65
N GLU A 120 6.26 42.46 -28.47
CA GLU A 120 5.79 43.84 -28.33
C GLU A 120 6.79 44.85 -28.91
N GLN A 121 8.09 44.55 -28.81
CA GLN A 121 9.16 45.34 -29.44
C GLN A 121 9.32 45.09 -30.94
N GLY A 122 8.49 44.25 -31.56
CA GLY A 122 8.55 43.94 -32.99
C GLY A 122 9.67 42.97 -33.39
N VAL A 123 10.28 42.26 -32.44
CA VAL A 123 11.30 41.24 -32.73
C VAL A 123 10.66 40.10 -33.53
N ARG A 124 11.33 39.66 -34.60
CA ARG A 124 10.84 38.58 -35.46
C ARG A 124 10.87 37.25 -34.71
N ALA A 125 9.92 36.36 -35.00
CA ALA A 125 9.78 35.06 -34.35
C ALA A 125 11.06 34.20 -34.33
N LYS A 126 11.92 34.32 -35.35
CA LYS A 126 13.19 33.61 -35.48
C LYS A 126 14.30 34.11 -34.55
N ASP A 127 14.16 35.33 -34.04
CA ASP A 127 15.14 36.02 -33.19
C ASP A 127 14.72 36.01 -31.71
N LEU A 128 13.63 35.28 -31.36
CA LEU A 128 13.20 35.09 -29.97
C LEU A 128 14.18 34.18 -29.20
N PRO A 129 14.28 34.34 -27.87
CA PRO A 129 15.13 33.47 -27.06
C PRO A 129 14.70 32.01 -27.19
N PRO A 130 15.65 31.05 -27.17
CA PRO A 130 15.34 29.64 -27.27
C PRO A 130 14.59 29.16 -26.03
N LYS A 131 13.65 28.22 -26.23
CA LYS A 131 12.89 27.63 -25.13
C LYS A 131 13.82 26.88 -24.16
N PRO A 132 13.58 26.97 -22.83
CA PRO A 132 14.30 26.17 -21.86
C PRO A 132 14.29 24.68 -22.20
N LYS A 133 15.43 24.01 -22.00
CA LYS A 133 15.54 22.55 -22.18
C LYS A 133 14.61 21.84 -21.19
N LYS A 134 14.07 20.70 -21.62
CA LYS A 134 13.21 19.86 -20.77
C LYS A 134 13.93 19.54 -19.45
N ALA A 135 13.18 19.60 -18.36
CA ALA A 135 13.65 19.10 -17.07
C ALA A 135 14.14 17.64 -17.17
N SER A 136 15.13 17.28 -16.34
CA SER A 136 15.63 15.90 -16.23
C SER A 136 14.48 14.91 -16.03
N LEU A 137 14.62 13.67 -16.50
CA LEU A 137 13.54 12.71 -16.30
C LEU A 137 13.54 12.24 -14.85
N LYS A 138 12.34 11.95 -14.31
CA LYS A 138 12.23 11.32 -12.99
C LYS A 138 13.01 9.99 -12.93
N ARG A 139 13.08 9.27 -14.06
CA ARG A 139 13.87 8.03 -14.20
C ARG A 139 15.34 8.24 -13.82
N ASP A 140 15.94 9.36 -14.24
CA ASP A 140 17.35 9.62 -13.97
C ASP A 140 17.60 9.83 -12.46
N LEU A 141 16.62 10.44 -11.78
CA LEU A 141 16.64 10.57 -10.32
C LEU A 141 16.40 9.21 -9.64
N GLU A 142 15.50 8.38 -10.16
CA GLU A 142 15.27 7.04 -9.63
C GLU A 142 16.51 6.15 -9.73
N VAL A 143 17.29 6.27 -10.82
CA VAL A 143 18.59 5.62 -10.96
C VAL A 143 19.61 6.19 -9.96
N LYS A 144 19.71 7.52 -9.84
CA LYS A 144 20.57 8.19 -8.85
C LYS A 144 20.30 7.73 -7.41
N TRP A 145 19.04 7.53 -7.05
CA TRP A 145 18.63 7.09 -5.72
C TRP A 145 18.61 5.57 -5.54
N GLY A 146 18.99 4.80 -6.58
CA GLY A 146 19.03 3.34 -6.53
C GLY A 146 17.64 2.70 -6.37
N LEU A 147 16.58 3.39 -6.80
CA LEU A 147 15.20 2.89 -6.82
C LEU A 147 14.95 1.99 -8.04
N LYS A 148 15.72 2.19 -9.13
CA LYS A 148 15.64 1.38 -10.33
C LYS A 148 17.05 1.06 -10.82
N THR A 149 17.35 -0.22 -11.01
CA THR A 149 18.56 -0.64 -11.75
C THR A 149 18.28 -0.49 -13.25
N PRO A 150 19.27 -0.11 -14.06
CA PRO A 150 19.10 0.08 -15.50
C PRO A 150 18.78 -1.21 -16.27
N GLU A 151 18.83 -2.38 -15.62
CA GLU A 151 18.80 -3.71 -16.25
C GLU A 151 17.56 -4.56 -15.86
N ALA A 152 16.70 -4.07 -14.96
CA ALA A 152 15.57 -4.85 -14.39
C ALA A 152 14.29 -4.89 -15.26
N ASP A 153 14.41 -4.84 -16.59
CA ASP A 153 13.30 -5.10 -17.52
C ASP A 153 13.40 -6.53 -18.13
N ALA A 154 14.04 -7.47 -17.44
CA ALA A 154 14.06 -8.90 -17.78
C ALA A 154 13.61 -9.73 -16.55
N ASP A 155 12.38 -10.25 -16.62
CA ASP A 155 11.89 -11.44 -15.91
C ASP A 155 12.11 -11.52 -14.37
N ASP A 156 11.30 -10.80 -13.58
CA ASP A 156 11.15 -11.02 -12.12
C ASP A 156 9.77 -11.63 -11.82
N ASP A 157 9.59 -12.88 -12.22
CA ASP A 157 8.52 -13.77 -11.77
C ASP A 157 8.93 -14.44 -10.45
N GLY A 158 8.80 -13.72 -9.33
CA GLY A 158 9.31 -14.24 -8.06
C GLY A 158 8.86 -13.53 -6.78
N GLU A 159 7.55 -13.34 -6.58
CA GLU A 159 6.97 -13.43 -5.22
C GLU A 159 7.50 -12.44 -4.14
N VAL A 160 7.67 -11.15 -4.46
CA VAL A 160 7.84 -10.11 -3.40
C VAL A 160 6.92 -8.88 -3.54
N ALA A 161 6.20 -8.75 -4.66
CA ALA A 161 5.49 -7.51 -5.01
C ALA A 161 3.96 -7.53 -4.87
N ARG A 162 3.33 -8.54 -4.23
CA ARG A 162 1.86 -8.53 -4.00
C ARG A 162 1.42 -7.82 -2.71
N GLY A 163 2.22 -6.87 -2.23
CA GLY A 163 1.86 -5.95 -1.13
C GLY A 163 2.04 -4.47 -1.47
N LEU A 164 2.41 -4.14 -2.71
CA LEU A 164 2.69 -2.78 -3.17
C LEU A 164 1.63 -2.30 -4.16
N HIS A 165 0.36 -2.45 -3.78
CA HIS A 165 -0.75 -1.75 -4.44
C HIS A 165 -1.77 -1.40 -3.35
N LEU A 166 -2.09 -0.10 -3.23
CA LEU A 166 -2.92 0.57 -2.21
C LEU A 166 -2.25 0.97 -0.88
N VAL A 167 -1.27 1.88 -0.96
CA VAL A 167 -1.26 3.02 -0.02
C VAL A 167 -1.21 4.30 -0.85
N TRP A 168 -2.31 4.57 -1.55
CA TRP A 168 -2.64 5.93 -2.00
C TRP A 168 -4.14 6.01 -2.31
N SER A 169 -4.91 6.24 -1.26
CA SER A 169 -6.17 6.99 -1.36
C SER A 169 -6.64 7.37 0.03
N LYS A 170 -6.91 8.68 0.17
CA LYS A 170 -7.84 9.29 1.12
C LYS A 170 -7.29 9.79 2.46
N GLU A 171 -6.42 10.78 2.39
CA GLU A 171 -6.48 11.91 3.32
C GLU A 171 -6.57 13.21 2.50
N ARG A 172 -7.81 13.62 2.20
CA ARG A 172 -8.11 15.01 1.86
C ARG A 172 -8.41 15.71 3.19
N PRO A 173 -7.67 16.76 3.58
CA PRO A 173 -8.08 17.61 4.68
C PRO A 173 -9.35 18.35 4.25
N THR A 174 -10.48 18.02 4.86
CA THR A 174 -11.67 18.88 4.76
C THR A 174 -11.43 20.08 5.66
N MET A 175 -10.95 21.18 5.08
CA MET A 175 -11.03 22.50 5.71
C MET A 175 -12.52 22.84 5.89
N LYS A 176 -13.00 22.78 7.14
CA LYS A 176 -14.28 23.37 7.52
C LYS A 176 -14.06 24.87 7.64
N MET A 177 -14.63 25.65 6.72
CA MET A 177 -14.83 27.07 6.94
C MET A 177 -15.99 27.22 7.94
N THR A 178 -15.67 27.73 9.13
CA THR A 178 -16.67 28.23 10.07
C THR A 178 -17.02 29.65 9.64
N SER A 179 -18.31 29.88 9.47
CA SER A 179 -18.93 31.19 9.20
C SER A 179 -18.96 32.07 10.43
#